data_AF-D3DYL3-F1
#
_entry.id   AF-D3DYL3-F1
#
_cell.length_a   1.000
_cell.length_b   1.000
_cell.length_c   1.000
_cell.angle_alpha   90.00
_cell.angle_beta   90.00
_cell.angle_gamma   90.00
#
_symmetry.space_group_name_H-M   'P 1'
#
loop_
_entity.id
_entity.type
_entity.pdbx_description
1 polymer ?
#
loop_
_entity_poly.entity_id
_entity_poly.type
_entity_poly.pdbx_seq_one_letter_code
_entity_poly.pdbx_strand_id
1 'polypeptide(L)'
;METKNLIIICVTLIILVCLGLFLISHMNGQEETHITILTSQYLTEGDTLKLKLCDKDGKGIADQKISLKIQSKDGNFNDDIVIKTDENGESQIQNLQRGNYTLIAKYDGTSQYEGYGLTYEFIVSPKEVEQSSKTTSTTTTATSNNGDYASDYKADDVIDGWDPSEHEVSREYLGEGEYRVNYDDGYSRVIDSDGNVLSYGY
;
A
#
# COMPACT_ATOMS: atom_id res chain seq x y z
N MET A 1 -13.49 34.26 -64.38
CA MET A 1 -13.33 34.91 -63.07
C MET A 1 -12.11 35.81 -63.16
N GLU A 2 -12.22 37.08 -62.79
CA GLU A 2 -11.05 37.93 -62.68
C GLU A 2 -10.15 37.43 -61.55
N THR A 3 -8.82 37.53 -61.73
CA THR A 3 -7.81 37.09 -60.75
C THR A 3 -8.05 37.71 -59.36
N LYS A 4 -8.58 38.93 -59.29
CA LYS A 4 -8.98 39.59 -58.03
C LYS A 4 -10.12 38.84 -57.31
N ASN A 5 -11.13 38.40 -58.04
CA ASN A 5 -12.25 37.65 -57.47
C ASN A 5 -11.81 36.24 -57.05
N LEU A 6 -10.89 35.63 -57.79
CA LEU A 6 -10.28 34.36 -57.42
C LEU A 6 -9.48 34.48 -56.11
N ILE A 7 -8.66 35.53 -55.98
CA ILE A 7 -7.88 35.80 -54.76
C ILE A 7 -8.80 36.02 -53.55
N ILE A 8 -9.85 36.82 -53.71
CA ILE A 8 -10.81 37.07 -52.62
C ILE A 8 -11.49 35.77 -52.17
N ILE A 9 -11.92 34.92 -53.12
CA ILE A 9 -12.53 33.63 -52.82
C ILE A 9 -11.54 32.69 -52.12
N CYS A 10 -10.29 32.64 -52.57
CA CYS A 10 -9.27 31.82 -51.91
C CYS A 10 -8.99 32.28 -50.47
N VAL A 11 -8.90 33.59 -50.24
CA VAL A 11 -8.66 34.15 -48.90
C VAL A 11 -9.84 33.89 -47.96
N THR A 12 -11.08 34.07 -48.42
CA THR A 12 -12.25 33.78 -47.59
C THR A 12 -12.39 32.30 -47.25
N LEU A 13 -12.01 31.41 -48.17
CA LEU A 13 -12.03 29.97 -47.96
C LEU A 13 -10.96 29.53 -46.93
N ILE A 14 -9.76 30.10 -46.99
CA ILE A 14 -8.70 29.85 -46.00
C ILE A 14 -9.14 30.33 -44.60
N ILE A 15 -9.76 31.50 -44.50
CA ILE A 15 -10.25 32.03 -43.22
C ILE A 15 -11.35 31.13 -42.62
N LEU A 16 -12.27 30.63 -43.46
CA LEU A 16 -13.32 29.68 -43.04
C LEU A 16 -12.74 28.36 -42.52
N VAL A 17 -11.70 27.84 -43.17
CA VAL A 17 -10.99 26.63 -42.72
C VAL A 17 -10.27 26.89 -41.39
N CYS A 18 -9.59 28.03 -41.24
CA CYS A 18 -8.93 28.40 -39.99
C CYS A 18 -9.91 28.57 -38.83
N LEU A 19 -11.06 29.22 -39.07
CA LEU A 19 -12.15 29.33 -38.07
C LEU A 19 -12.73 27.96 -37.71
N GLY A 20 -12.95 27.10 -38.71
CA GLY A 20 -13.41 25.73 -38.48
C GLY A 20 -12.45 24.92 -37.60
N LEU A 21 -11.14 24.97 -37.91
CA LEU A 21 -10.12 24.29 -37.13
C LEU A 21 -10.00 24.84 -35.70
N PHE A 22 -10.14 26.16 -35.52
CA PHE A 22 -10.13 26.80 -34.21
C PHE A 22 -11.34 26.39 -33.34
N LEU A 23 -12.50 26.18 -33.95
CA LEU A 23 -13.69 25.70 -33.24
C LEU A 23 -13.56 24.21 -32.87
N ILE A 24 -12.98 23.38 -33.74
CA ILE A 24 -12.75 21.95 -33.47
C ILE A 24 -11.71 21.76 -32.35
N SER A 25 -10.68 22.60 -32.29
CA SER A 25 -9.67 22.56 -31.23
C SER A 25 -10.19 22.95 -29.84
N HIS A 26 -11.42 23.50 -29.74
CA HIS A 26 -12.11 23.81 -28.47
C HIS A 26 -13.16 22.75 -28.08
N MET A 27 -13.22 21.61 -28.78
CA MET A 27 -13.98 20.46 -28.28
C MET A 27 -13.23 19.87 -27.09
N ASN A 28 -13.55 20.39 -25.91
CA ASN A 28 -12.97 20.06 -24.61
C ASN A 28 -13.35 18.62 -24.23
N GLY A 29 -12.59 17.64 -24.73
CA GLY A 29 -12.55 16.31 -24.13
C GLY A 29 -12.04 16.43 -22.70
N GLN A 30 -12.58 15.61 -21.80
CA GLN A 30 -12.01 15.50 -20.46
C GLN A 30 -10.57 14.95 -20.57
N GLU A 31 -9.67 15.45 -19.74
CA GLU A 31 -8.32 14.90 -19.62
C GLU A 31 -8.38 13.56 -18.87
N GLU A 32 -7.74 12.53 -19.44
CA GLU A 32 -7.61 11.21 -18.82
C GLU A 32 -6.90 11.32 -17.45
N THR A 33 -7.41 10.61 -16.45
CA THR A 33 -6.85 10.60 -15.10
C THR A 33 -6.50 9.21 -14.60
N HIS A 34 -5.58 9.17 -13.65
CA HIS A 34 -5.10 7.94 -13.01
C HIS A 34 -4.95 8.14 -11.51
N ILE A 35 -5.27 7.10 -10.75
CA ILE A 35 -4.91 7.00 -9.33
C ILE A 35 -3.75 6.02 -9.20
N THR A 36 -2.65 6.46 -8.59
CA THR A 36 -1.44 5.66 -8.34
C THR A 36 -1.21 5.51 -6.84
N ILE A 37 -0.87 4.31 -6.38
CA ILE A 37 -0.42 4.08 -4.99
C ILE A 37 1.08 4.37 -4.91
N LEU A 38 1.47 5.19 -3.93
CA LEU A 38 2.86 5.62 -3.74
C LEU A 38 3.61 4.82 -2.66
N THR A 39 2.88 4.05 -1.86
CA THR A 39 3.44 3.26 -0.75
C THR A 39 3.50 1.78 -1.07
N SER A 40 4.27 1.04 -0.27
CA SER A 40 4.35 -0.42 -0.34
C SER A 40 2.99 -1.08 -0.07
N GLN A 41 2.81 -2.28 -0.61
CA GLN A 41 1.67 -3.16 -0.28
C GLN A 41 1.81 -3.80 1.10
N TYR A 42 3.01 -3.75 1.68
CA TYR A 42 3.30 -4.19 3.05
C TYR A 42 3.65 -2.95 3.87
N LEU A 43 2.77 -2.62 4.81
CA LEU A 43 2.88 -1.49 5.72
C LEU A 43 3.05 -2.00 7.15
N THR A 44 3.61 -1.18 8.01
CA THR A 44 3.69 -1.40 9.46
C THR A 44 2.71 -0.48 10.19
N GLU A 45 2.23 -0.86 11.37
CA GLU A 45 1.38 0.01 12.20
C GLU A 45 2.04 1.38 12.43
N GLY A 46 1.30 2.43 12.12
CA GLY A 46 1.78 3.82 12.14
C GLY A 46 2.30 4.30 10.79
N ASP A 47 2.49 3.42 9.81
CA ASP A 47 2.74 3.83 8.44
C ASP A 47 1.52 4.50 7.84
N THR A 48 1.79 5.24 6.77
CA THR A 48 0.80 6.01 6.04
C THR A 48 0.63 5.41 4.66
N LEU A 49 -0.60 5.08 4.29
CA LEU A 49 -0.95 4.72 2.91
C LEU A 49 -1.09 6.01 2.09
N LYS A 50 -0.34 6.12 1.00
CA LYS A 50 -0.32 7.31 0.14
C LYS A 50 -0.76 6.97 -1.27
N LEU A 51 -1.54 7.87 -1.85
CA LEU A 51 -1.98 7.78 -3.23
C LEU A 51 -1.87 9.14 -3.92
N LYS A 52 -1.84 9.12 -5.25
CA LYS A 52 -1.76 10.29 -6.10
C LYS A 52 -2.81 10.22 -7.20
N LEU A 53 -3.55 11.29 -7.39
CA LEU A 53 -4.36 11.53 -8.57
C LEU A 53 -3.56 12.36 -9.56
N CYS A 54 -3.37 11.85 -10.77
CA CYS A 54 -2.64 12.55 -11.82
C CYS A 54 -3.33 12.48 -13.18
N ASP A 55 -2.95 13.37 -14.07
CA ASP A 55 -3.30 13.28 -15.49
C ASP A 55 -2.48 12.18 -16.20
N LYS A 56 -2.74 12.00 -17.50
CA LYS A 56 -1.99 11.07 -18.37
C LYS A 56 -0.46 11.29 -18.40
N ASP A 57 0.00 12.48 -18.07
CA ASP A 57 1.43 12.84 -18.08
C ASP A 57 2.06 12.68 -16.68
N GLY A 58 1.30 12.22 -15.69
CA GLY A 58 1.75 12.01 -14.31
C GLY A 58 1.77 13.28 -13.46
N LYS A 59 1.27 14.41 -13.98
CA LYS A 59 1.16 15.66 -13.22
C LYS A 59 -0.01 15.56 -12.25
N GLY A 60 0.24 15.93 -11.00
CA GLY A 60 -0.75 15.87 -9.93
C GLY A 60 -1.95 16.78 -10.17
N ILE A 61 -3.15 16.28 -9.82
CA ILE A 61 -4.40 17.03 -9.89
C ILE A 61 -4.84 17.40 -8.47
N ALA A 62 -4.63 18.66 -8.12
CA ALA A 62 -4.86 19.19 -6.78
C ALA A 62 -6.34 19.47 -6.47
N ASP A 63 -6.67 19.55 -5.18
CA ASP A 63 -7.97 19.96 -4.65
C ASP A 63 -9.18 19.08 -5.04
N GLN A 64 -8.93 17.85 -5.50
CA GLN A 64 -9.96 16.92 -5.92
C GLN A 64 -10.39 15.98 -4.79
N LYS A 65 -11.68 15.63 -4.78
CA LYS A 65 -12.23 14.66 -3.82
C LYS A 65 -12.14 13.24 -4.37
N ILE A 66 -11.63 12.32 -3.58
CA ILE A 66 -11.58 10.89 -3.89
C ILE A 66 -12.35 10.15 -2.81
N SER A 67 -13.32 9.35 -3.24
CA SER A 67 -14.08 8.46 -2.38
C SER A 67 -13.30 7.16 -2.22
N LEU A 68 -13.06 6.75 -1.00
CA LEU A 68 -12.31 5.55 -0.66
C LEU A 68 -13.19 4.63 0.15
N LYS A 69 -13.10 3.33 -0.13
CA LYS A 69 -13.67 2.28 0.68
C LYS A 69 -12.57 1.33 1.10
N ILE A 70 -12.38 1.16 2.40
CA ILE A 70 -11.40 0.23 2.97
C ILE A 70 -12.18 -0.93 3.58
N GLN A 71 -11.92 -2.13 3.10
CA GLN A 71 -12.58 -3.34 3.58
C GLN A 71 -11.53 -4.34 4.06
N SER A 72 -11.69 -4.89 5.26
CA SER A 72 -10.88 -6.03 5.68
C SER A 72 -11.32 -7.30 4.93
N LYS A 73 -10.37 -8.21 4.69
CA LYS A 73 -10.64 -9.45 3.92
C LYS A 73 -11.70 -10.35 4.55
N ASP A 74 -11.85 -10.31 5.87
CA ASP A 74 -12.88 -11.01 6.63
C ASP A 74 -14.25 -10.30 6.62
N GLY A 75 -14.33 -9.09 6.06
CA GLY A 75 -15.53 -8.27 5.96
C GLY A 75 -15.96 -7.59 7.26
N ASN A 76 -15.23 -7.78 8.36
CA ASN A 76 -15.58 -7.24 9.68
C ASN A 76 -15.32 -5.75 9.83
N PHE A 77 -14.40 -5.21 9.03
CA PHE A 77 -14.11 -3.79 8.94
C PHE A 77 -14.52 -3.27 7.56
N ASN A 78 -15.30 -2.21 7.55
CA ASN A 78 -15.69 -1.50 6.35
C ASN A 78 -15.81 -0.01 6.68
N ASP A 79 -15.01 0.81 6.02
CA ASP A 79 -15.05 2.26 6.21
C ASP A 79 -15.09 2.98 4.87
N ASP A 80 -15.91 4.03 4.80
CA ASP A 80 -16.09 4.88 3.63
C ASP A 80 -15.56 6.29 3.95
N ILE A 81 -14.49 6.68 3.28
CA ILE A 81 -13.74 7.90 3.56
C ILE A 81 -13.72 8.78 2.32
N VAL A 82 -13.93 10.08 2.48
CA VAL A 82 -13.69 11.05 1.41
C VAL A 82 -12.48 11.90 1.76
N ILE A 83 -11.45 11.80 0.93
CA ILE A 83 -10.20 12.55 1.07
C ILE A 83 -10.08 13.61 -0.04
N LYS A 84 -9.29 14.66 0.21
CA LYS A 84 -9.01 15.71 -0.78
C LYS A 84 -7.52 15.69 -1.12
N THR A 85 -7.19 15.81 -2.41
CA THR A 85 -5.81 15.90 -2.87
C THR A 85 -5.18 17.25 -2.53
N ASP A 86 -3.89 17.21 -2.22
CA ASP A 86 -3.07 18.39 -1.97
C ASP A 86 -2.58 19.05 -3.26
N GLU A 87 -1.69 20.05 -3.15
CA GLU A 87 -1.12 20.79 -4.28
C GLU A 87 -0.36 19.90 -5.30
N ASN A 88 0.11 18.73 -4.88
CA ASN A 88 0.81 17.75 -5.73
C ASN A 88 -0.13 16.64 -6.24
N GLY A 89 -1.43 16.74 -5.98
CA GLY A 89 -2.39 15.69 -6.30
C GLY A 89 -2.31 14.49 -5.35
N GLU A 90 -1.60 14.60 -4.22
CA GLU A 90 -1.37 13.50 -3.29
C GLU A 90 -2.37 13.50 -2.15
N SER A 91 -2.58 12.32 -1.56
CA SER A 91 -3.41 12.13 -0.39
C SER A 91 -2.91 11.00 0.46
N GLN A 92 -3.30 11.01 1.73
CA GLN A 92 -2.78 10.09 2.73
C GLN A 92 -3.84 9.61 3.71
N ILE A 93 -3.71 8.34 4.11
CA ILE A 93 -4.54 7.67 5.10
C ILE A 93 -3.60 7.17 6.20
N GLN A 94 -3.93 7.51 7.43
CA GLN A 94 -3.14 7.18 8.62
C GLN A 94 -3.96 6.34 9.59
N ASN A 95 -3.32 5.86 10.65
CA ASN A 95 -3.94 5.11 11.75
C ASN A 95 -4.62 3.81 11.31
N LEU A 96 -4.14 3.22 10.21
CA LEU A 96 -4.55 1.90 9.79
C LEU A 96 -4.13 0.89 10.85
N GLN A 97 -5.07 0.08 11.31
CA GLN A 97 -4.80 -0.98 12.25
C GLN A 97 -4.20 -2.18 11.51
N ARG A 98 -3.53 -3.07 12.24
CA ARG A 98 -3.05 -4.33 11.65
C ARG A 98 -4.19 -5.11 10.98
N GLY A 99 -3.91 -5.67 9.81
CA GLY A 99 -4.87 -6.46 9.06
C GLY A 99 -4.59 -6.55 7.57
N ASN A 100 -5.43 -7.31 6.88
CA ASN A 100 -5.40 -7.48 5.43
C ASN A 100 -6.58 -6.73 4.82
N TYR A 101 -6.31 -5.83 3.90
CA TYR A 101 -7.30 -4.89 3.39
C TYR A 101 -7.38 -4.87 1.87
N THR A 102 -8.56 -4.55 1.38
CA THR A 102 -8.82 -4.10 0.02
C THR A 102 -9.25 -2.63 0.07
N LEU A 103 -8.50 -1.77 -0.60
CA LEU A 103 -8.84 -0.39 -0.90
C LEU A 103 -9.57 -0.33 -2.24
N ILE A 104 -10.72 0.33 -2.27
CA ILE A 104 -11.41 0.73 -3.49
C ILE A 104 -11.42 2.25 -3.52
N ALA A 105 -10.65 2.85 -4.42
CA ALA A 105 -10.59 4.28 -4.64
C ALA A 105 -11.39 4.68 -5.87
N LYS A 106 -12.16 5.75 -5.76
CA LYS A 106 -13.00 6.27 -6.84
C LYS A 106 -12.93 7.79 -6.90
N TYR A 107 -12.55 8.27 -8.06
CA TYR A 107 -12.67 9.66 -8.46
C TYR A 107 -13.78 9.80 -9.50
N ASP A 108 -14.82 10.58 -9.20
CA ASP A 108 -16.00 10.70 -10.06
C ASP A 108 -15.76 11.59 -11.31
N GLY A 109 -14.62 12.26 -11.40
CA GLY A 109 -14.31 13.18 -12.51
C GLY A 109 -14.89 14.59 -12.32
N THR A 110 -14.60 15.46 -13.28
CA THR A 110 -15.14 16.83 -13.39
C THR A 110 -15.35 17.19 -14.86
N SER A 111 -15.79 18.42 -15.17
CA SER A 111 -15.84 18.89 -16.56
C SER A 111 -14.47 18.93 -17.26
N GLN A 112 -13.37 18.93 -16.50
CA GLN A 112 -12.00 18.99 -17.03
C GLN A 112 -11.32 17.62 -17.05
N TYR A 113 -11.72 16.69 -16.18
CA TYR A 113 -10.98 15.47 -15.90
C TYR A 113 -11.91 14.26 -15.92
N GLU A 114 -11.50 13.17 -16.56
CA GLU A 114 -12.23 11.91 -16.56
C GLU A 114 -12.25 11.31 -15.15
N GLY A 115 -13.28 10.52 -14.85
CA GLY A 115 -13.33 9.74 -13.61
C GLY A 115 -12.42 8.51 -13.68
N TYR A 116 -11.93 8.05 -12.55
CA TYR A 116 -11.05 6.88 -12.45
C TYR A 116 -11.36 6.04 -11.22
N GLY A 117 -11.18 4.73 -11.34
CA GLY A 117 -11.38 3.77 -10.24
C GLY A 117 -10.19 2.83 -10.11
N LEU A 118 -9.78 2.56 -8.88
CA LEU A 118 -8.69 1.66 -8.55
C LEU A 118 -9.11 0.71 -7.43
N THR A 119 -8.75 -0.57 -7.56
CA THR A 119 -8.79 -1.53 -6.46
C THR A 119 -7.37 -1.95 -6.12
N TYR A 120 -7.01 -1.94 -4.85
CA TYR A 120 -5.66 -2.23 -4.37
C TYR A 120 -5.70 -3.05 -3.09
N GLU A 121 -4.89 -4.10 -3.00
CA GLU A 121 -4.76 -4.93 -1.80
C GLU A 121 -3.48 -4.58 -1.05
N PHE A 122 -3.57 -4.49 0.28
CA PHE A 122 -2.42 -4.20 1.13
C PHE A 122 -2.56 -4.85 2.52
N ILE A 123 -1.43 -5.00 3.19
CA ILE A 123 -1.30 -5.62 4.51
C ILE A 123 -0.67 -4.60 5.45
N VAL A 124 -1.23 -4.51 6.67
CA VAL A 124 -0.65 -3.76 7.78
C VAL A 124 -0.20 -4.74 8.84
N SER A 125 1.11 -4.82 9.05
CA SER A 125 1.77 -5.64 10.06
C SER A 125 1.94 -4.85 11.37
N PRO A 126 1.98 -5.51 12.54
CA PRO A 126 2.27 -4.83 13.80
C PRO A 126 3.63 -4.15 13.77
N LYS A 127 3.77 -3.06 14.54
CA LYS A 127 5.06 -2.37 14.69
C LYS A 127 6.04 -3.25 15.46
N GLU A 128 7.21 -3.51 14.88
CA GLU A 128 8.31 -4.15 15.60
C GLU A 128 8.69 -3.29 16.81
N VAL A 129 8.64 -3.89 18.01
CA VAL A 129 9.09 -3.21 19.22
C VAL A 129 10.61 -3.23 19.18
N GLU A 130 11.23 -2.10 18.80
CA GLU A 130 12.66 -1.95 18.99
C GLU A 130 13.00 -2.12 20.48
N GLN A 131 13.58 -3.26 20.82
CA GLN A 131 14.07 -3.54 22.15
C GLN A 131 15.28 -2.64 22.40
N SER A 132 15.02 -1.49 23.01
CA SER A 132 16.07 -0.59 23.52
C SER A 132 16.98 -1.41 24.44
N SER A 133 18.19 -1.70 23.94
CA SER A 133 19.22 -2.45 24.67
C SER A 133 19.69 -1.61 25.85
N LYS A 134 19.00 -1.74 26.99
CA LYS A 134 19.46 -1.18 28.27
C LYS A 134 20.56 -2.10 28.80
N THR A 135 21.81 -1.79 28.45
CA THR A 135 23.00 -2.40 29.04
C THR A 135 22.99 -2.19 30.56
N THR A 136 22.57 -3.22 31.30
CA THR A 136 22.82 -3.32 32.73
C THR A 136 24.03 -4.21 32.90
N SER A 137 25.18 -3.59 33.14
CA SER A 137 26.40 -4.29 33.52
C SER A 137 26.23 -4.91 34.90
N THR A 138 26.08 -6.23 34.97
CA THR A 138 26.37 -6.99 36.18
C THR A 138 27.34 -8.11 35.85
N THR A 139 28.60 -7.82 36.18
CA THR A 139 29.75 -8.70 36.20
C THR A 139 29.44 -9.92 37.06
N THR A 140 29.53 -11.14 36.50
CA THR A 140 29.81 -12.31 37.33
C THR A 140 30.77 -13.26 36.63
N THR A 141 31.82 -13.57 37.37
CA THR A 141 33.05 -14.27 37.04
C THR A 141 32.81 -15.70 36.55
N ALA A 142 33.57 -16.08 35.53
CA ALA A 142 33.66 -17.42 34.97
C ALA A 142 34.05 -18.49 36.01
N THR A 143 33.48 -19.69 35.86
CA THR A 143 34.20 -20.95 36.11
C THR A 143 33.74 -22.01 35.11
N SER A 144 34.73 -22.55 34.42
CA SER A 144 34.73 -23.57 33.36
C SER A 144 34.09 -24.91 33.77
N ASN A 145 33.42 -25.60 32.82
CA ASN A 145 33.84 -26.93 32.33
C ASN A 145 32.94 -27.51 31.21
N ASN A 146 33.54 -27.64 30.02
CA ASN A 146 33.52 -28.75 29.04
C ASN A 146 32.19 -29.41 28.60
N GLY A 147 31.85 -29.25 27.31
CA GLY A 147 31.02 -30.20 26.54
C GLY A 147 29.90 -29.56 25.70
N ASP A 148 29.96 -29.78 24.39
CA ASP A 148 28.90 -29.60 23.36
C ASP A 148 28.44 -28.18 23.02
N TYR A 149 28.48 -27.87 21.71
CA TYR A 149 27.84 -26.70 21.13
C TYR A 149 26.32 -26.84 21.22
N ALA A 150 25.74 -26.47 22.36
CA ALA A 150 24.32 -26.17 22.48
C ALA A 150 24.17 -24.64 22.48
N SER A 151 23.61 -24.11 21.39
CA SER A 151 23.25 -22.70 21.30
C SER A 151 22.11 -22.40 22.27
N ASP A 152 22.44 -21.69 23.34
CA ASP A 152 21.52 -21.12 24.34
C ASP A 152 20.68 -19.99 23.73
N TYR A 153 19.55 -20.36 23.12
CA TYR A 153 18.37 -19.51 23.14
C TYR A 153 17.25 -20.34 23.77
N LYS A 154 17.16 -20.24 25.09
CA LYS A 154 16.03 -20.74 25.87
C LYS A 154 14.80 -19.89 25.53
N ALA A 155 13.72 -20.58 25.20
CA ALA A 155 12.38 -20.03 25.12
C ALA A 155 11.91 -19.60 26.52
N ASP A 156 12.41 -18.47 27.00
CA ASP A 156 11.91 -17.81 28.21
C ASP A 156 11.15 -16.57 27.69
N ASP A 157 9.83 -16.62 27.50
CA ASP A 157 8.84 -16.66 28.58
C ASP A 157 7.59 -17.49 28.21
N VAL A 158 7.64 -18.82 28.33
CA VAL A 158 6.42 -19.65 28.39
C VAL A 158 6.18 -20.08 29.83
N ILE A 159 5.01 -19.74 30.36
CA ILE A 159 4.51 -20.25 31.64
C ILE A 159 4.52 -21.79 31.59
N ASP A 160 5.28 -22.39 32.51
CA ASP A 160 5.20 -23.79 33.00
C ASP A 160 5.00 -24.92 31.97
N GLY A 161 6.10 -25.53 31.50
CA GLY A 161 6.10 -26.91 31.02
C GLY A 161 5.63 -27.18 29.58
N TRP A 162 5.51 -26.17 28.72
CA TRP A 162 5.11 -26.35 27.32
C TRP A 162 6.33 -26.46 26.38
N ASP A 163 6.49 -27.62 25.73
CA ASP A 163 7.52 -27.86 24.69
C ASP A 163 6.89 -27.70 23.30
N PRO A 164 7.22 -26.63 22.54
CA PRO A 164 6.66 -26.40 21.21
C PRO A 164 6.89 -27.56 20.23
N SER A 165 7.95 -28.35 20.41
CA SER A 165 8.25 -29.46 19.52
C SER A 165 7.30 -30.65 19.68
N GLU A 166 6.66 -30.80 20.83
CA GLU A 166 5.68 -31.86 21.10
C GLU A 166 4.27 -31.50 20.60
N HIS A 167 4.01 -30.22 20.30
CA HIS A 167 2.68 -29.71 19.95
C HIS A 167 2.54 -29.28 18.49
N GLU A 168 3.62 -29.28 17.69
CA GLU A 168 3.58 -28.91 16.27
C GLU A 168 2.76 -29.93 15.45
N VAL A 169 1.66 -29.49 14.84
CA VAL A 169 0.81 -30.33 13.99
C VAL A 169 1.09 -30.15 12.50
N SER A 170 1.53 -28.96 12.07
CA SER A 170 1.86 -28.72 10.67
C SER A 170 2.78 -27.52 10.46
N ARG A 171 3.49 -27.54 9.33
CA ARG A 171 4.34 -26.45 8.86
C ARG A 171 3.97 -26.06 7.43
N GLU A 172 3.67 -24.80 7.19
CA GLU A 172 3.30 -24.23 5.89
C GLU A 172 4.40 -23.28 5.43
N TYR A 173 4.90 -23.46 4.20
CA TYR A 173 5.87 -22.56 3.61
C TYR A 173 5.18 -21.30 3.08
N LEU A 174 5.57 -20.14 3.60
CA LEU A 174 4.95 -18.86 3.24
C LEU A 174 5.68 -18.14 2.10
N GLY A 175 6.90 -18.56 1.76
CA GLY A 175 7.77 -17.85 0.82
C GLY A 175 8.98 -17.24 1.53
N GLU A 176 10.02 -16.88 0.76
CA GLU A 176 11.21 -16.18 1.25
C GLU A 176 11.97 -16.85 2.43
N GLY A 177 11.83 -18.17 2.60
CA GLY A 177 12.45 -18.90 3.71
C GLY A 177 11.61 -18.91 5.00
N GLU A 178 10.40 -18.35 4.98
CA GLU A 178 9.51 -18.31 6.13
C GLU A 178 8.55 -19.51 6.18
N TYR A 179 8.24 -19.92 7.41
CA TYR A 179 7.35 -21.04 7.70
C TYR A 179 6.34 -20.67 8.77
N ARG A 180 5.07 -20.95 8.54
CA ARG A 180 4.05 -20.98 9.60
C ARG A 180 4.02 -22.35 10.24
N VAL A 181 4.24 -22.41 11.54
CA VAL A 181 4.09 -23.59 12.38
C VAL A 181 2.76 -23.48 13.11
N ASN A 182 1.88 -24.48 12.94
CA ASN A 182 0.60 -24.56 13.65
C ASN A 182 0.68 -25.62 14.75
N TYR A 183 0.00 -25.38 15.86
CA TYR A 183 -0.04 -26.22 17.05
C TYR A 183 -1.42 -26.86 17.28
N ASP A 184 -1.46 -27.91 18.09
CA ASP A 184 -2.68 -28.69 18.39
C ASP A 184 -3.77 -27.91 19.16
N ASP A 185 -3.38 -26.86 19.86
CA ASP A 185 -4.25 -25.95 20.60
C ASP A 185 -4.82 -24.79 19.74
N GLY A 186 -4.51 -24.78 18.45
CA GLY A 186 -4.90 -23.73 17.50
C GLY A 186 -3.95 -22.54 17.46
N TYR A 187 -2.93 -22.50 18.31
CA TYR A 187 -1.87 -21.50 18.23
C TYR A 187 -1.06 -21.67 16.95
N SER A 188 -0.45 -20.59 16.47
CA SER A 188 0.53 -20.65 15.38
C SER A 188 1.67 -19.66 15.59
N ARG A 189 2.85 -19.95 15.03
CA ARG A 189 3.98 -19.03 14.94
C ARG A 189 4.52 -18.98 13.51
N VAL A 190 5.03 -17.84 13.08
CA VAL A 190 5.81 -17.73 11.85
C VAL A 190 7.27 -17.70 12.25
N ILE A 191 8.08 -18.54 11.60
CA ILE A 191 9.52 -18.65 11.82
C ILE A 191 10.28 -18.42 10.51
N ASP A 192 11.53 -17.94 10.62
CA ASP A 192 12.46 -17.89 9.50
C ASP A 192 13.12 -19.25 9.21
N SER A 193 14.04 -19.27 8.25
CA SER A 193 14.78 -20.49 7.86
C SER A 193 15.70 -21.02 8.95
N ASP A 194 16.09 -20.18 9.91
CA ASP A 194 16.98 -20.51 11.02
C ASP A 194 16.19 -20.92 12.28
N GLY A 195 14.85 -20.83 12.23
CA GLY A 195 13.94 -21.22 13.30
C GLY A 195 13.62 -20.10 14.29
N ASN A 196 14.02 -18.86 14.01
CA ASN A 196 13.70 -17.71 14.85
C ASN A 196 12.24 -17.32 14.65
N VAL A 197 11.56 -16.95 15.73
CA VAL A 197 10.15 -16.56 15.66
C VAL A 197 10.02 -15.12 15.17
N LEU A 198 9.33 -14.96 14.04
CA LEU A 198 9.01 -13.68 13.42
C LEU A 198 7.66 -13.14 13.93
N SER A 199 6.68 -14.02 14.18
CA SER A 199 5.34 -13.61 14.60
C SER A 199 4.56 -14.74 15.28
N TYR A 200 3.50 -14.40 16.03
CA TYR A 200 2.59 -15.31 16.71
C TYR A 200 1.13 -15.07 16.28
N GLY A 201 0.31 -16.12 16.26
CA GLY A 201 -1.10 -16.11 15.87
C GLY A 201 -1.93 -17.18 16.59
N TYR A 202 -3.25 -17.07 16.46
CA TYR A 202 -4.26 -18.03 16.94
C TYR A 202 -5.29 -18.24 15.83
#